data_AF-A0A6G1J900-F1
#
_entry.id   AF-A0A6G1J900-F1
#
_cell.length_a   1.000
_cell.length_b   1.000
_cell.length_c   1.000
_cell.angle_alpha   90.00
_cell.angle_beta   90.00
_cell.angle_gamma   90.00
#
_symmetry.space_group_name_H-M   'P 1'
#
loop_
_entity.id
_entity.type
_entity.pdbx_description
1 polymer ?
#
loop_
_entity_poly.entity_id
_entity_poly.type
_entity_poly.pdbx_seq_one_letter_code
_entity_poly.pdbx_strand_id
1 'polypeptide(L)'
;ILLAFALSAVGIAQDIDNNDVPNECRAVCASIVSLTAQCDQQFNDDAQELNCICSASGANTQLPLCEACVSQFDSDNSDNDVNDLLRSCSFTSTSY
;
A
#
# COMPACT_ATOMS: atom_id res chain seq x y z
N ILE A 1 9.75 -20.24 -22.99
CA ILE A 1 10.10 -19.88 -21.59
C ILE A 1 8.96 -19.01 -21.10
N LEU A 2 8.01 -19.60 -20.37
CA LEU A 2 6.90 -18.86 -19.76
C LEU A 2 7.42 -18.34 -18.42
N LEU A 3 7.61 -17.02 -18.31
CA LEU A 3 7.91 -16.35 -17.05
C LEU A 3 6.67 -16.47 -16.15
N ALA A 4 6.67 -17.47 -15.28
CA ALA A 4 5.73 -17.55 -14.19
C ALA A 4 6.11 -16.46 -13.19
N PHE A 5 5.37 -15.34 -13.20
CA PHE A 5 5.34 -14.46 -12.04
C PHE A 5 4.71 -15.28 -10.92
N ALA A 6 5.54 -15.74 -9.99
CA ALA A 6 5.05 -16.27 -8.73
C ALA A 6 4.30 -15.12 -8.06
N LEU A 7 2.96 -15.16 -8.09
CA LEU A 7 2.14 -14.40 -7.15
C LEU A 7 2.44 -15.00 -5.79
N SER A 8 3.46 -14.49 -5.12
CA SER A 8 3.60 -14.61 -3.68
C SER A 8 2.33 -14.00 -3.10
N ALA A 9 1.39 -14.85 -2.70
CA ALA A 9 0.36 -14.49 -1.72
C ALA A 9 1.08 -14.21 -0.40
N VAL A 10 1.75 -13.06 -0.33
CA VAL A 10 1.98 -12.40 0.95
C VAL A 10 0.58 -11.98 1.40
N GLY A 11 0.25 -12.08 2.68
CA GLY A 11 -0.97 -11.46 3.18
C GLY A 11 -0.82 -9.95 3.00
N ILE A 12 -1.17 -9.42 1.82
CA ILE A 12 -0.94 -8.00 1.45
C ILE A 12 -1.96 -7.06 2.10
N ALA A 13 -2.77 -7.57 3.02
CA ALA A 13 -3.59 -6.79 3.93
C ALA A 13 -2.96 -6.86 5.32
N GLN A 14 -1.70 -6.44 5.45
CA GLN A 14 -1.34 -5.78 6.70
C GLN A 14 -2.00 -4.42 6.57
N ASP A 15 -3.13 -4.23 7.25
CA ASP A 15 -3.87 -2.97 7.30
C ASP A 15 -2.87 -1.82 7.44
N ILE A 16 -2.70 -0.97 6.43
CA ILE A 16 -1.92 0.26 6.62
C ILE A 16 -2.74 1.12 7.58
N ASP A 17 -2.31 1.21 8.83
CA ASP A 17 -2.92 2.04 9.84
C ASP A 17 -1.97 3.19 10.25
N ASN A 18 -2.39 4.01 11.21
CA ASN A 18 -1.60 5.17 11.64
C ASN A 18 -0.27 4.82 12.33
N ASN A 19 -0.09 3.57 12.75
CA ASN A 19 1.12 3.07 13.40
C ASN A 19 2.18 2.67 12.37
N ASP A 20 1.78 2.33 11.15
CA ASP A 20 2.67 1.97 10.03
C ASP A 20 3.14 3.22 9.25
N VAL A 21 2.63 4.39 9.64
CA VAL A 21 2.93 5.68 9.02
C VAL A 21 3.59 6.62 10.03
N PRO A 22 4.80 7.13 9.76
CA PRO A 22 5.43 8.20 10.53
C PRO A 22 4.50 9.40 10.71
N ASN A 23 4.56 10.07 11.86
CA ASN A 23 3.66 11.17 12.19
C ASN A 23 3.68 12.29 11.12
N GLU A 24 4.84 12.53 10.54
CA GLU A 24 5.12 13.47 9.46
C GLU A 24 4.35 13.14 8.17
N CYS A 25 4.05 11.86 7.95
CA CYS A 25 3.42 11.35 6.73
C CYS A 25 1.92 11.08 6.87
N ARG A 26 1.35 11.13 8.08
CA ARG A 26 -0.07 10.81 8.32
C ARG A 26 -1.03 11.63 7.47
N ALA A 27 -0.76 12.92 7.26
CA ALA A 27 -1.59 13.77 6.42
C ALA A 27 -1.53 13.36 4.94
N VAL A 28 -0.38 12.92 4.46
CA VAL A 28 -0.16 12.45 3.08
C VAL A 28 -0.83 11.09 2.87
N CYS A 29 -0.72 10.20 3.85
CA CYS A 29 -1.22 8.83 3.79
C CYS A 29 -2.69 8.67 4.18
N ALA A 30 -3.35 9.71 4.71
CA ALA A 30 -4.71 9.63 5.26
C ALA A 30 -5.72 9.00 4.30
N SER A 31 -5.67 9.32 3.00
CA SER A 31 -6.57 8.76 2.00
C SER A 31 -6.35 7.25 1.79
N ILE A 32 -5.10 6.79 1.88
CA ILE A 32 -4.76 5.36 1.72
C ILE A 32 -5.13 4.58 2.98
N VAL A 33 -4.79 5.08 4.17
CA VAL A 33 -5.20 4.49 5.45
C VAL A 33 -6.73 4.35 5.54
N SER A 34 -7.46 5.36 5.05
CA SER A 34 -8.92 5.29 5.02
C SER A 34 -9.44 4.30 3.97
N LEU A 35 -8.73 4.13 2.86
CA LEU A 35 -9.11 3.20 1.79
C LEU A 35 -8.87 1.74 2.19
N THR A 36 -7.71 1.42 2.77
CA THR A 36 -7.37 0.08 3.27
C THR A 36 -8.41 -0.38 4.29
N ALA A 37 -8.67 0.44 5.32
CA ALA A 37 -9.68 0.15 6.33
C ALA A 37 -11.12 -0.01 5.77
N GLN A 38 -11.47 0.68 4.68
CA GLN A 38 -12.78 0.50 4.02
C GLN A 38 -12.85 -0.82 3.27
N CYS A 39 -11.77 -1.20 2.57
CA CYS A 39 -11.71 -2.45 1.83
C CYS A 39 -11.68 -3.67 2.75
N ASP A 40 -10.91 -3.63 3.84
CA ASP A 40 -10.88 -4.68 4.88
C ASP A 40 -12.29 -4.91 5.46
N GLN A 41 -12.98 -3.82 5.87
CA GLN A 41 -14.35 -3.92 6.37
C GLN A 41 -15.35 -4.49 5.36
N GLN A 42 -15.09 -4.33 4.07
CA GLN A 42 -15.97 -4.78 3.00
C GLN A 42 -15.71 -6.23 2.59
N PHE A 43 -14.46 -6.72 2.71
CA PHE A 43 -14.03 -8.00 2.17
C PHE A 43 -13.24 -8.81 3.20
N ASN A 44 -13.67 -10.04 3.48
CA ASN A 44 -12.94 -10.97 4.36
C ASN A 44 -11.87 -11.80 3.61
N ASP A 45 -11.55 -11.43 2.37
CA ASP A 45 -10.66 -12.18 1.47
C ASP A 45 -9.61 -11.22 0.92
N ASP A 46 -8.34 -11.51 1.22
CA ASP A 46 -7.20 -10.65 0.92
C ASP A 46 -7.11 -10.28 -0.57
N ALA A 47 -7.49 -11.21 -1.47
CA ALA A 47 -7.45 -10.96 -2.90
C ALA A 47 -8.52 -9.94 -3.33
N GLN A 48 -9.70 -9.98 -2.71
CA GLN A 48 -10.75 -8.99 -2.95
C GLN A 48 -10.41 -7.64 -2.33
N GLU A 49 -9.81 -7.64 -1.14
CA GLU A 49 -9.35 -6.42 -0.49
C GLU A 49 -8.26 -5.72 -1.31
N LEU A 50 -7.22 -6.46 -1.71
CA LEU A 50 -6.16 -5.94 -2.57
C LEU A 50 -6.74 -5.37 -3.87
N ASN A 51 -7.67 -6.09 -4.50
CA ASN A 51 -8.33 -5.59 -5.70
C ASN A 51 -9.17 -4.33 -5.45
N CYS A 52 -9.84 -4.22 -4.29
CA CYS A 52 -10.58 -3.02 -3.88
C CYS A 52 -9.64 -1.82 -3.76
N ILE A 53 -8.50 -1.98 -3.11
CA ILE A 53 -7.49 -0.92 -2.96
C ILE A 53 -6.90 -0.54 -4.31
N CYS A 54 -6.36 -1.51 -5.06
CA CYS A 54 -5.63 -1.24 -6.30
C CYS A 54 -6.51 -0.71 -7.44
N SER A 55 -7.82 -0.94 -7.39
CA SER A 55 -8.79 -0.41 -8.37
C SER A 55 -9.42 0.91 -7.97
N ALA A 56 -9.19 1.40 -6.75
CA ALA A 56 -9.77 2.64 -6.27
C ALA A 56 -9.24 3.85 -7.05
N SER A 57 -10.16 4.78 -7.36
CA SER A 57 -9.82 5.99 -8.10
C SER A 57 -8.81 6.84 -7.33
N GLY A 58 -7.64 7.07 -7.93
CA GLY A 58 -6.57 7.88 -7.35
C GLY A 58 -5.58 7.11 -6.47
N ALA A 59 -5.82 5.81 -6.21
CA ALA A 59 -4.87 4.98 -5.46
C ALA A 59 -3.49 4.92 -6.14
N ASN A 60 -3.47 4.87 -7.49
CA ASN A 60 -2.25 4.91 -8.30
C ASN A 60 -1.44 6.22 -8.21
N THR A 61 -1.95 7.23 -7.51
CA THR A 61 -1.26 8.50 -7.25
C THR A 61 -1.00 8.66 -5.75
N GLN A 62 -2.00 8.37 -4.92
CA GLN A 62 -1.96 8.58 -3.48
C GLN A 62 -1.06 7.57 -2.77
N LEU A 63 -1.06 6.31 -3.21
CA LEU A 63 -0.22 5.27 -2.62
C LEU A 63 1.27 5.54 -2.90
N PRO A 64 1.71 5.84 -4.14
CA PRO A 64 3.08 6.28 -4.38
C PRO A 64 3.51 7.51 -3.57
N LEU A 65 2.64 8.52 -3.42
CA LEU A 65 2.97 9.72 -2.63
C LEU A 65 3.11 9.40 -1.14
N CYS A 66 2.24 8.54 -0.60
CA CYS A 66 2.36 8.06 0.77
C CYS A 66 3.68 7.30 0.97
N GLU A 67 3.97 6.34 0.09
CA GLU A 67 5.22 5.55 0.14
C GLU A 67 6.46 6.44 0.06
N ALA A 68 6.48 7.42 -0.86
CA ALA A 68 7.58 8.36 -1.00
C ALA A 68 7.79 9.25 0.23
N CYS A 69 6.74 9.53 1.02
CA CYS A 69 6.89 10.20 2.31
C CYS A 69 7.47 9.23 3.35
N VAL A 70 6.87 8.05 3.50
CA VAL A 70 7.29 7.05 4.49
C VAL A 70 8.76 6.68 4.29
N SER A 71 9.20 6.51 3.04
CA SER A 71 10.58 6.17 2.69
C SER A 71 11.62 7.20 3.17
N GLN A 72 11.22 8.44 3.45
CA GLN A 72 12.12 9.49 3.96
C GLN A 72 12.46 9.29 5.45
N PHE A 73 11.61 8.56 6.17
CA PHE A 73 11.71 8.34 7.61
C PHE A 73 11.94 6.86 7.95
N ASP A 74 11.95 5.99 6.94
CA ASP A 74 12.20 4.57 7.07
C ASP A 74 13.72 4.29 7.09
N SER A 75 14.21 3.73 8.20
CA SER A 75 15.61 3.31 8.35
C SER A 75 15.86 1.90 7.83
N ASP A 76 14.81 1.14 7.53
CA ASP A 76 14.85 -0.32 7.38
C ASP A 76 14.69 -0.74 5.91
N ASN A 77 15.16 0.12 4.99
CA ASN A 77 15.40 -0.23 3.59
C ASN A 77 14.12 -0.55 2.78
N SER A 78 13.02 0.16 3.08
CA SER A 78 11.74 0.13 2.36
C SER A 78 10.93 -1.16 2.52
N ASP A 79 11.15 -1.91 3.59
CA ASP A 79 10.32 -3.07 3.98
C ASP A 79 9.20 -2.60 4.92
N ASN A 80 8.30 -1.76 4.40
CA ASN A 80 7.13 -1.26 5.11
C ASN A 80 5.85 -1.61 4.35
N ASP A 81 4.72 -1.71 5.07
CA ASP A 81 3.44 -2.15 4.51
C ASP A 81 2.96 -1.26 3.34
N VAL A 82 3.33 0.03 3.36
CA VAL A 82 3.05 0.95 2.25
C VAL A 82 3.80 0.57 0.98
N ASN A 83 5.07 0.19 1.09
CA ASN A 83 5.90 -0.26 -0.03
C ASN A 83 5.43 -1.62 -0.57
N ASP A 84 5.02 -2.53 0.30
CA ASP A 84 4.47 -3.83 -0.08
C ASP A 84 3.15 -3.71 -0.84
N LEU A 85 2.27 -2.82 -0.39
CA LEU A 85 1.02 -2.53 -1.08
C LEU A 85 1.28 -1.88 -2.44
N LEU A 86 2.25 -0.96 -2.53
CA LEU A 86 2.66 -0.33 -3.79
C LEU A 86 3.12 -1.36 -4.82
N ARG A 87 3.96 -2.32 -4.40
CA ARG A 87 4.45 -3.42 -5.25
C ARG A 87 3.32 -4.35 -5.68
N SER A 88 2.43 -4.69 -4.75
CA SER A 88 1.32 -5.61 -5.00
C SER A 88 0.29 -5.05 -5.96
N CYS A 89 0.03 -3.74 -5.89
CA CYS A 89 -0.77 -3.03 -6.89
C CYS A 89 -0.04 -2.80 -8.23
N SER A 90 1.25 -3.13 -8.32
CA SER A 90 2.10 -2.83 -9.48
C SER A 90 2.11 -1.33 -9.85
N PHE A 91 1.98 -0.46 -8.85
CA PHE A 91 2.05 0.98 -9.08
C PHE A 91 3.50 1.42 -9.24
N THR A 92 3.69 2.54 -9.95
CA THR A 92 5.01 3.14 -10.12
C THR A 92 5.33 4.00 -8.90
N SER A 93 6.51 3.84 -8.32
CA SER A 93 6.98 4.67 -7.22
C SER A 93 7.20 6.13 -7.66
N THR A 94 7.26 7.03 -6.68
CA THR A 94 7.55 8.44 -6.89
C THR A 94 8.52 8.96 -5.83
N SER A 95 8.85 10.24 -5.88
CA SER A 95 9.74 10.91 -4.92
C SER A 95 9.03 12.11 -4.29
N TYR A 96 9.33 12.39 -3.03
CA TYR A 96 8.78 13.51 -2.26
C TYR A 96 9.51 14.83 -2.50
#